data_AF-A0A4Q7M5X1-F1
#
_entry.id   AF-A0A4Q7M5X1-F1
#
_cell.length_a   1.000
_cell.length_b   1.000
_cell.length_c   1.000
_cell.angle_alpha   90.00
_cell.angle_beta   90.00
_cell.angle_gamma   90.00
#
_symmetry.space_group_name_H-M   'P 1'
#
loop_
_entity.id
_entity.type
_entity.pdbx_description
1 polymer ?
#
loop_
_entity_poly.entity_id
_entity_poly.type
_entity_poly.pdbx_seq_one_letter_code
_entity_poly.pdbx_strand_id
1 'polypeptide(L)'
;MPYLQRTDPLSEGAPSIHPQAPDPPRRSGLDEAVGAVLSSSLPGAARPPRAAIDAVLGARGGAVQWQTQAARALYKAARVRALLLTGRADEAGALADREALAAVSTITGVCAPAARALAFAAIAEAYLLTGRLRDAVACAGQVADYAAGADDDRVLFTGHALLAAAFTMNGEVAVGVDQLASARRLVTAHGWQVTSWALTVTTVLTALRRGDVGEIEDAVCAFERSAWDPVQQTIHTLCRCHLYGARGEYERAVSTAQSLVHGAAGSVAPSFLVDHLVAAQALALLQLGDPASVLSVVGERASAPDHPVCLEALAATAHLQLTEPRKALRVTDRCVHRNPHHSPASLASVHVRRAVAYGRLRQTEHADAEFSRATHLAVELGAVSPALGLDLGELAALHQRLRRREPEFARHLAALLPANVSRTAPKPLAFRPPNLTKREALLASWLRTECTLVDIAKALHVSPNTIKTQARSLYRKLGVGSREEAVDLLTQTGLYPAPEGVCEGEG
;
A
#
# COMPACT_ATOMS: atom_id res chain seq x y z
N MET A 1 18.64 62.19 -8.86
CA MET A 1 17.34 61.92 -9.50
C MET A 1 16.38 61.39 -8.44
N PRO A 2 15.62 62.28 -7.76
CA PRO A 2 14.66 61.90 -6.73
C PRO A 2 13.21 61.90 -7.25
N TYR A 3 12.41 61.03 -6.64
CA TYR A 3 10.97 61.09 -6.36
C TYR A 3 10.10 62.09 -7.15
N LEU A 4 9.12 61.55 -7.90
CA LEU A 4 7.89 62.26 -8.26
C LEU A 4 6.70 61.54 -7.62
N GLN A 5 6.11 62.21 -6.63
CA GLN A 5 4.78 61.95 -6.11
C GLN A 5 3.75 62.13 -7.24
N ARG A 6 2.82 61.19 -7.39
CA ARG A 6 1.52 61.45 -8.01
C ARG A 6 0.43 61.16 -7.00
N THR A 7 -0.34 62.20 -6.75
CA THR A 7 -1.57 62.31 -5.98
C THR A 7 -2.71 61.57 -6.66
N ASP A 8 -3.43 60.74 -5.90
CA ASP A 8 -4.79 60.29 -6.22
C ASP A 8 -5.75 61.48 -6.16
N PRO A 9 -6.77 61.49 -7.04
CA PRO A 9 -8.11 61.59 -6.47
C PRO A 9 -9.17 60.74 -7.19
N LEU A 10 -10.27 60.57 -6.46
CA LEU A 10 -11.62 60.14 -6.85
C LEU A 10 -11.96 58.66 -6.62
N SER A 11 -12.49 58.45 -5.41
CA SER A 11 -13.45 57.41 -5.09
C SER A 11 -14.76 57.65 -5.86
N GLU A 12 -15.13 56.74 -6.75
CA GLU A 12 -16.51 56.53 -7.16
C GLU A 12 -16.80 55.02 -7.16
N GLY A 13 -17.94 54.66 -6.59
CA GLY A 13 -18.26 53.34 -6.06
C GLY A 13 -18.26 52.23 -7.11
N ALA A 14 -17.42 51.22 -6.87
CA ALA A 14 -17.62 49.90 -7.45
C ALA A 14 -18.74 49.18 -6.70
N PRO A 15 -19.74 48.59 -7.39
CA PRO A 15 -20.78 47.81 -6.72
C PRO A 15 -20.13 46.60 -6.05
N SER A 16 -20.32 46.48 -4.75
CA SER A 16 -19.94 45.30 -3.98
C SER A 16 -20.79 44.11 -4.46
N ILE A 17 -20.26 43.35 -5.42
CA ILE A 17 -20.83 42.05 -5.81
C ILE A 17 -20.48 41.09 -4.68
N HIS A 18 -21.31 41.09 -3.63
CA HIS A 18 -21.35 39.94 -2.74
C HIS A 18 -21.79 38.73 -3.58
N PRO A 19 -20.99 37.66 -3.67
CA PRO A 19 -21.46 36.43 -4.30
C PRO A 19 -22.63 35.93 -3.46
N GLN A 20 -23.85 36.04 -4.00
CA GLN A 20 -25.01 35.35 -3.45
C GLN A 20 -24.63 33.87 -3.35
N ALA A 21 -24.82 33.28 -2.18
CA ALA A 21 -24.70 31.84 -2.02
C ALA A 21 -25.63 31.19 -3.07
N PRO A 22 -25.15 30.19 -3.84
CA PRO A 22 -25.96 29.57 -4.85
C PRO A 22 -27.25 29.03 -4.22
N ASP A 23 -28.39 29.27 -4.88
CA ASP A 23 -29.67 28.72 -4.45
C ASP A 23 -29.53 27.21 -4.21
N PRO A 24 -30.11 26.67 -3.13
CA PRO A 24 -30.07 25.24 -2.87
C PRO A 24 -30.66 24.49 -4.08
N PRO A 25 -30.03 23.38 -4.52
CA PRO A 25 -30.49 22.66 -5.70
C PRO A 25 -31.96 22.26 -5.56
N ARG A 26 -32.77 22.50 -6.61
CA ARG A 26 -34.16 22.03 -6.66
C ARG A 26 -34.17 20.52 -6.42
N ARG A 27 -35.01 20.07 -5.50
CA ARG A 27 -34.99 18.69 -4.97
C ARG A 27 -35.10 17.59 -6.04
N SER A 28 -35.91 17.78 -7.08
CA SER A 28 -36.01 16.83 -8.19
C SER A 28 -34.66 16.63 -8.89
N GLY A 29 -33.85 17.68 -9.00
CA GLY A 29 -32.49 17.60 -9.54
C GLY A 29 -31.50 16.95 -8.57
N LEU A 30 -31.74 17.01 -7.25
CA LEU A 30 -30.90 16.32 -6.26
C LEU A 30 -31.15 14.81 -6.27
N ASP A 31 -32.41 14.37 -6.35
CA ASP A 31 -32.73 12.93 -6.41
C ASP A 31 -32.17 12.30 -7.71
N GLU A 32 -32.25 13.01 -8.83
CA GLU A 32 -31.62 12.61 -10.09
C GLU A 32 -30.08 12.56 -9.97
N ALA A 33 -29.46 13.57 -9.35
CA ALA A 33 -28.03 13.59 -9.10
C ALA A 33 -27.57 12.44 -8.20
N VAL A 34 -28.33 12.10 -7.15
CA VAL A 34 -28.08 10.95 -6.27
C VAL A 34 -28.10 9.64 -7.08
N GLY A 35 -29.11 9.45 -7.93
CA GLY A 35 -29.21 8.28 -8.81
C GLY A 35 -28.05 8.18 -9.80
N ALA A 36 -27.71 9.28 -10.47
CA ALA A 36 -26.61 9.34 -11.43
C ALA A 36 -25.25 9.05 -10.77
N VAL A 37 -25.01 9.58 -9.57
CA VAL A 37 -23.78 9.32 -8.82
C VAL A 37 -23.70 7.85 -8.41
N LEU A 38 -24.72 7.27 -7.78
CA LEU A 38 -24.69 5.88 -7.31
C LEU A 38 -24.56 4.85 -8.45
N SER A 39 -25.33 5.04 -9.52
CA SER A 39 -25.34 4.13 -10.67
C SER A 39 -24.07 4.18 -11.52
N SER A 40 -23.22 5.20 -11.36
CA SER A 40 -21.94 5.30 -12.08
C SER A 40 -20.92 4.20 -11.75
N SER A 41 -21.20 3.33 -10.77
CA SER A 41 -20.40 2.12 -10.48
C SER A 41 -20.74 0.94 -11.38
N LEU A 42 -21.90 0.99 -12.06
CA LEU A 42 -22.39 -0.13 -12.84
C LEU A 42 -21.57 -0.31 -14.13
N PRO A 43 -21.38 -1.56 -14.59
CA PRO A 43 -20.78 -1.85 -15.87
C PRO A 43 -21.49 -1.10 -17.01
N GLY A 44 -20.71 -0.39 -17.83
CA GLY A 44 -21.22 0.38 -18.97
C GLY A 44 -21.94 1.68 -18.60
N ALA A 45 -22.01 2.06 -17.33
CA ALA A 45 -22.61 3.32 -16.92
C ALA A 45 -21.82 4.52 -17.44
N ALA A 46 -22.55 5.57 -17.82
CA ALA A 46 -21.94 6.85 -18.16
C ALA A 46 -21.28 7.49 -16.93
N ARG A 47 -20.25 8.30 -17.16
CA ARG A 47 -19.64 9.12 -16.10
C ARG A 47 -20.70 10.06 -15.52
N PRO A 48 -20.77 10.21 -14.19
CA PRO A 48 -21.73 11.14 -13.60
C PRO A 48 -21.34 12.57 -14.01
N PRO A 49 -22.29 13.40 -14.47
CA PRO A 49 -22.01 14.79 -14.80
C PRO A 49 -21.39 15.53 -13.62
N ARG A 50 -20.44 16.43 -13.88
CA ARG A 50 -19.80 17.21 -12.81
C ARG A 50 -20.82 17.96 -11.95
N ALA A 51 -21.87 18.51 -12.57
CA ALA A 51 -22.97 19.17 -11.88
C ALA A 51 -23.72 18.25 -10.89
N ALA A 52 -23.86 16.95 -11.19
CA ALA A 52 -24.49 16.00 -10.28
C ALA A 52 -23.61 15.74 -9.05
N ILE A 53 -22.29 15.61 -9.25
CA ILE A 53 -21.31 15.49 -8.15
C ILE A 53 -21.38 16.73 -7.26
N ASP A 54 -21.32 17.93 -7.85
CA ASP A 54 -21.34 19.19 -7.12
C ASP A 54 -22.68 19.40 -6.39
N ALA A 55 -23.82 19.02 -6.99
CA ALA A 55 -25.13 19.07 -6.35
C ALA A 55 -25.20 18.18 -5.09
N VAL A 56 -24.69 16.95 -5.17
CA VAL A 56 -24.64 16.02 -4.03
C VAL A 56 -23.72 16.53 -2.91
N LEU A 57 -22.54 17.05 -3.27
CA LEU A 57 -21.57 17.57 -2.29
C LEU A 57 -22.04 18.90 -1.66
N GLY A 58 -22.68 19.76 -2.45
CA GLY A 58 -23.12 21.10 -2.05
C GLY A 58 -24.40 21.13 -1.23
N ALA A 59 -25.25 20.10 -1.34
CA ALA A 59 -26.42 19.95 -0.49
C ALA A 59 -25.97 19.84 0.98
N ARG A 60 -26.20 20.86 1.82
CA ARG A 60 -25.90 20.76 3.26
C ARG A 60 -26.99 19.94 3.94
N GLY A 61 -26.62 18.83 4.59
CA GLY A 61 -27.56 17.84 5.12
C GLY A 61 -28.63 18.34 6.11
N GLY A 62 -28.43 19.51 6.74
CA GLY A 62 -29.42 20.17 7.60
C GLY A 62 -30.40 21.11 6.88
N ALA A 63 -30.11 21.53 5.65
CA ALA A 63 -30.95 22.44 4.87
C ALA A 63 -31.94 21.69 3.95
N VAL A 64 -31.74 20.39 3.73
CA VAL A 64 -32.59 19.55 2.88
C VAL A 64 -33.61 18.79 3.74
N GLN A 65 -34.90 19.04 3.51
CA GLN A 65 -35.98 18.26 4.12
C GLN A 65 -36.21 16.96 3.33
N TRP A 66 -35.89 15.82 3.96
CA TRP A 66 -36.08 14.49 3.39
C TRP A 66 -37.49 13.96 3.67
N GLN A 67 -38.25 13.57 2.63
CA GLN A 67 -39.58 12.96 2.83
C GLN A 67 -39.50 11.51 3.32
N THR A 68 -38.43 10.78 2.97
CA THR A 68 -38.28 9.37 3.34
C THR A 68 -36.91 9.10 3.94
N GLN A 69 -36.86 8.13 4.84
CA GLN A 69 -35.61 7.61 5.40
C GLN A 69 -34.71 7.02 4.29
N ALA A 70 -35.31 6.39 3.27
CA ALA A 70 -34.62 5.87 2.10
C ALA A 70 -33.90 6.96 1.31
N ALA A 71 -34.57 8.07 0.97
CA ALA A 71 -33.94 9.17 0.24
C ALA A 71 -32.75 9.76 1.02
N ARG A 72 -32.90 9.94 2.33
CA ARG A 72 -31.80 10.42 3.20
C ARG A 72 -30.61 9.46 3.23
N ALA A 73 -30.87 8.15 3.31
CA ALA A 73 -29.82 7.14 3.34
C ALA A 73 -29.08 7.03 1.99
N LEU A 74 -29.82 7.01 0.87
CA LEU A 74 -29.24 6.99 -0.48
C LEU A 74 -28.41 8.24 -0.74
N TYR A 75 -28.87 9.41 -0.31
CA TYR A 75 -28.10 10.63 -0.40
C TYR A 75 -26.78 10.54 0.37
N LYS A 76 -26.78 10.02 1.61
CA LYS A 76 -25.53 9.83 2.38
C LYS A 76 -24.54 8.92 1.63
N ALA A 77 -25.01 7.82 1.04
CA ALA A 77 -24.17 6.94 0.24
C ALA A 77 -23.68 7.61 -1.06
N ALA A 78 -24.53 8.41 -1.73
CA ALA A 78 -24.13 9.19 -2.90
C ALA A 78 -23.05 10.22 -2.56
N ARG A 79 -23.12 10.85 -1.38
CA ARG A 79 -22.04 11.73 -0.91
C ARG A 79 -20.74 10.98 -0.69
N VAL A 80 -20.78 9.79 -0.08
CA VAL A 80 -19.59 8.93 0.06
C VAL A 80 -18.95 8.73 -1.31
N ARG A 81 -19.74 8.32 -2.30
CA ARG A 81 -19.24 8.13 -3.68
C ARG A 81 -18.72 9.42 -4.32
N ALA A 82 -19.43 10.53 -4.18
CA ALA A 82 -19.01 11.82 -4.72
C ALA A 82 -17.67 12.31 -4.11
N LEU A 83 -17.43 12.03 -2.83
CA LEU A 83 -16.14 12.27 -2.18
C LEU A 83 -15.04 11.41 -2.80
N LEU A 84 -15.29 10.12 -3.06
CA LEU A 84 -14.33 9.24 -3.75
C LEU A 84 -13.98 9.77 -5.15
N LEU A 85 -14.99 10.13 -5.95
CA LEU A 85 -14.81 10.67 -7.31
C LEU A 85 -14.02 12.00 -7.34
N THR A 86 -13.92 12.69 -6.21
CA THR A 86 -13.17 13.95 -6.05
C THR A 86 -11.85 13.78 -5.30
N GLY A 87 -11.41 12.54 -5.05
CA GLY A 87 -10.14 12.24 -4.37
C GLY A 87 -10.15 12.44 -2.86
N ARG A 88 -11.33 12.56 -2.23
CA ARG A 88 -11.50 12.81 -0.79
C ARG A 88 -11.80 11.50 -0.05
N ALA A 89 -10.95 10.50 -0.24
CA ALA A 89 -11.20 9.13 0.24
C ALA A 89 -11.31 9.01 1.76
N ASP A 90 -10.44 9.68 2.52
CA ASP A 90 -10.48 9.65 3.98
C ASP A 90 -11.79 10.25 4.53
N GLU A 91 -12.26 11.35 3.92
CA GLU A 91 -13.56 11.95 4.28
C GLU A 91 -14.74 11.02 3.91
N ALA A 92 -14.64 10.32 2.78
CA ALA A 92 -15.63 9.35 2.35
C ALA A 92 -15.73 8.18 3.36
N GLY A 93 -14.59 7.62 3.78
CA GLY A 93 -14.54 6.56 4.79
C GLY A 93 -15.07 7.02 6.15
N ALA A 94 -14.73 8.24 6.56
CA ALA A 94 -15.21 8.79 7.82
C ALA A 94 -16.73 9.08 7.79
N LEU A 95 -17.29 9.51 6.65
CA LEU A 95 -18.73 9.66 6.46
C LEU A 95 -19.45 8.31 6.41
N ALA A 96 -18.84 7.32 5.76
CA ALA A 96 -19.35 5.97 5.68
C ALA A 96 -19.55 5.37 7.08
N ASP A 97 -18.53 5.50 7.93
CA ASP A 97 -18.50 4.97 9.29
C ASP A 97 -19.47 5.67 10.25
N ARG A 98 -19.43 7.02 10.28
CA ARG A 98 -20.25 7.78 11.25
C ARG A 98 -21.74 7.69 10.97
N GLU A 99 -22.14 7.60 9.71
CA GLU A 99 -23.53 7.88 9.35
C GLU A 99 -24.10 7.05 8.19
N ALA A 100 -23.34 6.78 7.12
CA ALA A 100 -23.92 6.20 5.92
C ALA A 100 -24.27 4.73 6.12
N LEU A 101 -23.38 3.93 6.72
CA LEU A 101 -23.62 2.51 6.98
C LEU A 101 -24.86 2.30 7.84
N ALA A 102 -24.95 2.99 8.97
CA ALA A 102 -26.12 2.91 9.85
C ALA A 102 -27.41 3.31 9.12
N ALA A 103 -27.39 4.39 8.32
CA ALA A 103 -28.57 4.82 7.57
C ALA A 103 -29.01 3.79 6.51
N VAL A 104 -28.09 3.23 5.73
CA VAL A 104 -28.39 2.23 4.68
C VAL A 104 -28.83 0.88 5.28
N SER A 105 -28.33 0.52 6.46
CA SER A 105 -28.76 -0.69 7.18
C SER A 105 -30.22 -0.61 7.66
N THR A 106 -30.74 0.59 7.93
CA THR A 106 -32.11 0.76 8.45
C THR A 106 -33.23 0.78 7.39
N ILE A 107 -32.89 0.77 6.09
CA ILE A 107 -33.88 0.92 5.01
C ILE A 107 -34.28 -0.40 4.33
N THR A 108 -34.16 -1.53 5.03
CA THR A 108 -34.59 -2.86 4.56
C THR A 108 -36.07 -2.86 4.22
N GLY A 109 -36.42 -3.29 3.00
CA GLY A 109 -37.83 -3.40 2.54
C GLY A 109 -38.51 -2.07 2.20
N VAL A 110 -37.85 -0.92 2.42
CA VAL A 110 -38.40 0.42 2.15
C VAL A 110 -37.75 1.06 0.91
N CYS A 111 -36.75 0.40 0.32
CA CYS A 111 -36.01 0.85 -0.84
C CYS A 111 -35.85 -0.30 -1.83
N ALA A 112 -35.77 0.02 -3.14
CA ALA A 112 -35.50 -0.97 -4.17
C ALA A 112 -34.17 -1.70 -3.90
N PRO A 113 -34.12 -3.04 -4.04
CA PRO A 113 -32.90 -3.82 -3.76
C PRO A 113 -31.66 -3.30 -4.50
N ALA A 114 -31.79 -2.96 -5.79
CA ALA A 114 -30.71 -2.40 -6.59
C ALA A 114 -30.16 -1.08 -6.03
N ALA A 115 -31.02 -0.14 -5.64
CA ALA A 115 -30.60 1.15 -5.09
C ALA A 115 -29.86 0.99 -3.76
N ARG A 116 -30.33 0.05 -2.92
CA ARG A 116 -29.67 -0.28 -1.66
C ARG A 116 -28.32 -0.98 -1.87
N ALA A 117 -28.24 -1.89 -2.83
CA ALA A 117 -26.99 -2.55 -3.22
C ALA A 117 -25.94 -1.51 -3.68
N LEU A 118 -26.33 -0.54 -4.51
CA LEU A 118 -25.44 0.55 -4.93
C LEU A 118 -25.00 1.45 -3.79
N ALA A 119 -25.85 1.66 -2.79
CA ALA A 119 -25.48 2.39 -1.57
C ALA A 119 -24.42 1.63 -0.75
N PHE A 120 -24.58 0.31 -0.59
CA PHE A 120 -23.56 -0.54 0.02
C PHE A 120 -22.28 -0.60 -0.81
N ALA A 121 -22.36 -0.59 -2.14
CA ALA A 121 -21.20 -0.57 -3.02
C ALA A 121 -20.35 0.70 -2.82
N ALA A 122 -20.99 1.87 -2.72
CA ALA A 122 -20.29 3.12 -2.43
C ALA A 122 -19.55 3.10 -1.08
N ILE A 123 -20.17 2.49 -0.06
CA ILE A 123 -19.58 2.32 1.27
C ILE A 123 -18.42 1.31 1.23
N ALA A 124 -18.60 0.18 0.55
CA ALA A 124 -17.56 -0.83 0.37
C ALA A 124 -16.33 -0.26 -0.35
N GLU A 125 -16.52 0.52 -1.42
CA GLU A 125 -15.43 1.23 -2.10
C GLU A 125 -14.69 2.19 -1.15
N ALA A 126 -15.41 2.94 -0.30
CA ALA A 126 -14.78 3.83 0.67
C ALA A 126 -13.95 3.06 1.70
N TYR A 127 -14.43 1.92 2.20
CA TYR A 127 -13.67 1.06 3.10
C TYR A 127 -12.46 0.42 2.42
N LEU A 128 -12.57 -0.02 1.15
CA LEU A 128 -11.44 -0.50 0.37
C LEU A 128 -10.35 0.57 0.25
N LEU A 129 -10.73 1.78 -0.15
CA LEU A 129 -9.80 2.89 -0.42
C LEU A 129 -9.24 3.53 0.85
N THR A 130 -9.73 3.15 2.03
CA THR A 130 -9.20 3.54 3.34
C THR A 130 -8.56 2.38 4.10
N GLY A 131 -8.40 1.22 3.46
CA GLY A 131 -7.71 0.05 4.03
C GLY A 131 -8.51 -0.76 5.04
N ARG A 132 -9.80 -0.46 5.24
CA ARG A 132 -10.71 -1.22 6.11
C ARG A 132 -11.28 -2.45 5.40
N LEU A 133 -10.40 -3.36 5.01
CA LEU A 133 -10.72 -4.44 4.07
C LEU A 133 -11.79 -5.41 4.59
N ARG A 134 -11.81 -5.72 5.89
CA ARG A 134 -12.85 -6.58 6.48
C ARG A 134 -14.25 -5.95 6.42
N ASP A 135 -14.33 -4.66 6.71
CA ASP A 135 -15.59 -3.91 6.62
C ASP A 135 -16.06 -3.77 5.17
N ALA A 136 -15.10 -3.64 4.24
CA ALA A 136 -15.39 -3.69 2.81
C ALA A 136 -15.96 -5.04 2.38
N VAL A 137 -15.41 -6.17 2.86
CA VAL A 137 -15.97 -7.52 2.60
C VAL A 137 -17.42 -7.59 3.10
N ALA A 138 -17.70 -7.14 4.32
CA ALA A 138 -19.04 -7.16 4.87
C ALA A 138 -20.04 -6.36 4.02
N CYS A 139 -19.65 -5.15 3.60
CA CYS A 139 -20.49 -4.29 2.76
C CYS A 139 -20.65 -4.84 1.33
N ALA A 140 -19.58 -5.35 0.72
CA ALA A 140 -19.62 -5.94 -0.62
C ALA A 140 -20.44 -7.23 -0.67
N GLY A 141 -20.44 -8.01 0.42
CA GLY A 141 -21.32 -9.17 0.59
C GLY A 141 -22.80 -8.77 0.51
N GLN A 142 -23.17 -7.67 1.20
CA GLN A 142 -24.52 -7.12 1.09
C GLN A 142 -24.88 -6.73 -0.36
N VAL A 143 -23.92 -6.20 -1.15
CA VAL A 143 -24.17 -5.89 -2.57
C VAL A 143 -24.57 -7.14 -3.34
N ALA A 144 -23.81 -8.24 -3.18
CA ALA A 144 -24.10 -9.51 -3.85
C ALA A 144 -25.45 -10.10 -3.41
N ASP A 145 -25.75 -10.06 -2.11
CA ASP A 145 -27.01 -10.57 -1.55
C ASP A 145 -28.23 -9.80 -2.09
N TYR A 146 -28.17 -8.46 -2.12
CA TYR A 146 -29.26 -7.65 -2.66
C TYR A 146 -29.35 -7.70 -4.19
N ALA A 147 -28.25 -8.00 -4.89
CA ALA A 147 -28.28 -8.17 -6.34
C ALA A 147 -29.14 -9.38 -6.76
N ALA A 148 -29.06 -10.48 -6.03
CA ALA A 148 -29.89 -11.66 -6.27
C ALA A 148 -31.40 -11.34 -6.15
N GLY A 149 -31.77 -10.45 -5.22
CA GLY A 149 -33.16 -9.96 -5.10
C GLY A 149 -33.55 -8.84 -6.08
N ALA A 150 -32.58 -8.25 -6.78
CA ALA A 150 -32.81 -7.18 -7.75
C ALA A 150 -33.01 -7.68 -9.18
N ASP A 151 -32.58 -8.92 -9.47
CA ASP A 151 -32.52 -9.48 -10.83
C ASP A 151 -31.78 -8.56 -11.83
N ASP A 152 -30.72 -7.89 -11.36
CA ASP A 152 -29.85 -7.02 -12.18
C ASP A 152 -28.40 -7.50 -12.11
N ASP A 153 -27.97 -8.19 -13.16
CA ASP A 153 -26.61 -8.75 -13.30
C ASP A 153 -25.51 -7.69 -13.23
N ARG A 154 -25.82 -6.42 -13.51
CA ARG A 154 -24.84 -5.33 -13.40
C ARG A 154 -24.51 -5.04 -11.94
N VAL A 155 -25.50 -5.12 -11.06
CA VAL A 155 -25.33 -4.96 -9.61
C VAL A 155 -24.59 -6.18 -9.06
N LEU A 156 -24.94 -7.39 -9.54
CA LEU A 156 -24.27 -8.63 -9.14
C LEU A 156 -22.78 -8.59 -9.52
N PHE A 157 -22.46 -8.13 -10.73
CA PHE A 157 -21.09 -7.89 -11.16
C PHE A 157 -20.35 -6.94 -10.22
N THR A 158 -20.96 -5.80 -9.84
CA THR A 158 -20.35 -4.85 -8.91
C THR A 158 -20.05 -5.50 -7.57
N GLY A 159 -20.97 -6.32 -7.03
CA GLY A 159 -20.75 -7.08 -5.80
C GLY A 159 -19.54 -8.03 -5.92
N HIS A 160 -19.50 -8.86 -6.96
CA HIS A 160 -18.38 -9.77 -7.20
C HIS A 160 -17.05 -9.04 -7.40
N ALA A 161 -17.02 -7.94 -8.16
CA ALA A 161 -15.80 -7.18 -8.39
C ALA A 161 -15.23 -6.56 -7.09
N LEU A 162 -16.09 -6.01 -6.23
CA LEU A 162 -15.69 -5.44 -4.95
C LEU A 162 -15.24 -6.52 -3.96
N LEU A 163 -15.94 -7.66 -3.89
CA LEU A 163 -15.52 -8.81 -3.08
C LEU A 163 -14.16 -9.35 -3.55
N ALA A 164 -13.96 -9.47 -4.86
CA ALA A 164 -12.70 -9.93 -5.43
C ALA A 164 -11.53 -9.04 -5.01
N ALA A 165 -11.70 -7.72 -5.09
CA ALA A 165 -10.70 -6.76 -4.65
C ALA A 165 -10.46 -6.84 -3.12
N ALA A 166 -11.53 -6.85 -2.33
CA ALA A 166 -11.44 -6.88 -0.86
C ALA A 166 -10.69 -8.12 -0.35
N PHE A 167 -11.08 -9.31 -0.80
CA PHE A 167 -10.43 -10.56 -0.39
C PHE A 167 -8.98 -10.64 -0.89
N THR A 168 -8.73 -10.27 -2.15
CA THR A 168 -7.37 -10.36 -2.73
C THR A 168 -6.39 -9.39 -2.07
N MET A 169 -6.84 -8.17 -1.75
CA MET A 169 -6.03 -7.19 -1.02
C MET A 169 -5.85 -7.56 0.45
N ASN A 170 -6.84 -8.22 1.06
CA ASN A 170 -6.74 -8.72 2.44
C ASN A 170 -5.87 -9.97 2.56
N GLY A 171 -5.65 -10.68 1.45
CA GLY A 171 -4.76 -11.84 1.36
C GLY A 171 -5.46 -13.18 1.19
N GLU A 172 -6.79 -13.22 1.25
CA GLU A 172 -7.62 -14.41 0.98
C GLU A 172 -7.78 -14.59 -0.54
N VAL A 173 -6.65 -14.82 -1.21
CA VAL A 173 -6.54 -14.80 -2.67
C VAL A 173 -7.42 -15.88 -3.32
N ALA A 174 -7.52 -17.07 -2.73
CA ALA A 174 -8.37 -18.14 -3.27
C ALA A 174 -9.82 -17.67 -3.44
N VAL A 175 -10.41 -17.10 -2.39
CA VAL A 175 -11.77 -16.54 -2.42
C VAL A 175 -11.86 -15.39 -3.40
N GLY A 176 -10.86 -14.50 -3.42
CA GLY A 176 -10.78 -13.40 -4.38
C GLY A 176 -10.80 -13.85 -5.84
N VAL A 177 -10.12 -14.96 -6.17
CA VAL A 177 -10.09 -15.56 -7.51
C VAL A 177 -11.45 -16.12 -7.92
N ASP A 178 -12.17 -16.75 -7.00
CA ASP A 178 -13.53 -17.26 -7.28
C ASP A 178 -14.51 -16.12 -7.57
N GLN A 179 -14.40 -15.02 -6.83
CA GLN A 179 -15.18 -13.80 -7.06
C GLN A 179 -14.82 -13.13 -8.39
N LEU A 180 -13.51 -13.08 -8.72
CA LEU A 180 -13.02 -12.59 -10.00
C LEU A 180 -13.59 -13.40 -11.18
N ALA A 181 -13.56 -14.73 -11.07
CA ALA A 181 -14.12 -15.63 -12.07
C ALA A 181 -15.63 -15.42 -12.24
N SER A 182 -16.36 -15.21 -11.14
CA SER A 182 -17.79 -14.91 -11.16
C SER A 182 -18.11 -13.60 -11.89
N ALA A 183 -17.36 -12.54 -11.61
CA ALA A 183 -17.47 -11.27 -12.32
C ALA A 183 -17.17 -11.43 -13.83
N ARG A 184 -16.10 -12.15 -14.20
CA ARG A 184 -15.72 -12.39 -15.60
C ARG A 184 -16.76 -13.20 -16.38
N ARG A 185 -17.45 -14.15 -15.74
CA ARG A 185 -18.55 -14.89 -16.36
C ARG A 185 -19.70 -13.95 -16.76
N LEU A 186 -20.07 -12.99 -15.92
CA LEU A 186 -21.10 -11.99 -16.24
C LEU A 186 -20.67 -11.08 -17.40
N VAL A 187 -19.42 -10.60 -17.39
CA VAL A 187 -18.85 -9.81 -18.49
C VAL A 187 -18.94 -10.56 -19.81
N THR A 188 -18.58 -11.85 -19.81
CA THR A 188 -18.60 -12.70 -21.00
C THR A 188 -20.04 -12.95 -21.48
N ALA A 189 -20.94 -13.31 -20.56
CA ALA A 189 -22.33 -13.62 -20.87
C ALA A 189 -23.08 -12.45 -21.52
N HIS A 190 -22.79 -11.21 -21.07
CA HIS A 190 -23.43 -10.00 -21.58
C HIS A 190 -22.62 -9.25 -22.64
N GLY A 191 -21.41 -9.72 -22.98
CA GLY A 191 -20.53 -9.06 -23.93
C GLY A 191 -20.07 -7.66 -23.50
N TRP A 192 -20.04 -7.39 -22.19
CA TRP A 192 -19.71 -6.07 -21.67
C TRP A 192 -18.25 -5.70 -21.94
N GLN A 193 -18.01 -4.48 -22.38
CA GLN A 193 -16.67 -3.89 -22.47
C GLN A 193 -16.44 -3.03 -21.23
N VAL A 194 -16.11 -3.69 -20.10
CA VAL A 194 -16.02 -3.03 -18.79
C VAL A 194 -14.63 -3.14 -18.22
N THR A 195 -14.10 -2.00 -17.79
CA THR A 195 -12.89 -1.89 -16.99
C THR A 195 -13.26 -1.26 -15.66
N SER A 196 -13.36 -2.11 -14.63
CA SER A 196 -13.51 -1.68 -13.24
C SER A 196 -12.15 -1.67 -12.58
N TRP A 197 -11.88 -0.67 -11.74
CA TRP A 197 -10.64 -0.60 -10.98
C TRP A 197 -10.49 -1.83 -10.06
N ALA A 198 -11.59 -2.31 -9.48
CA ALA A 198 -11.61 -3.46 -8.57
C ALA A 198 -11.29 -4.76 -9.32
N LEU A 199 -11.85 -4.92 -10.52
CA LEU A 199 -11.53 -6.04 -11.40
C LEU A 199 -10.06 -6.01 -11.86
N THR A 200 -9.57 -4.82 -12.20
CA THR A 200 -8.20 -4.60 -12.69
C THR A 200 -7.17 -4.92 -11.62
N VAL A 201 -7.29 -4.33 -10.43
CA VAL A 201 -6.33 -4.54 -9.34
C VAL A 201 -6.29 -6.02 -8.93
N THR A 202 -7.45 -6.68 -8.86
CA THR A 202 -7.55 -8.12 -8.56
C THR A 202 -6.88 -8.96 -9.64
N THR A 203 -7.12 -8.64 -10.92
CA THR A 203 -6.48 -9.32 -12.06
C THR A 203 -4.97 -9.20 -11.96
N VAL A 204 -4.44 -7.99 -11.77
CA VAL A 204 -3.00 -7.72 -11.65
C VAL A 204 -2.39 -8.46 -10.47
N LEU A 205 -2.99 -8.37 -9.28
CA LEU A 205 -2.47 -9.04 -8.07
C LEU A 205 -2.50 -10.57 -8.19
N THR A 206 -3.47 -11.13 -8.91
CA THR A 206 -3.57 -12.59 -9.14
C THR A 206 -2.59 -13.04 -10.22
N ALA A 207 -2.47 -12.29 -11.32
CA ALA A 207 -1.54 -12.58 -12.40
C ALA A 207 -0.08 -12.47 -11.94
N LEU A 208 0.24 -11.50 -11.07
CA LEU A 208 1.55 -11.39 -10.41
C LEU A 208 1.96 -12.68 -9.71
N ARG A 209 1.03 -13.33 -8.99
CA ARG A 209 1.31 -14.57 -8.25
C ARG A 209 1.53 -15.76 -9.19
N ARG A 210 0.83 -15.79 -10.33
CA ARG A 210 0.99 -16.78 -11.39
C ARG A 210 2.23 -16.54 -12.27
N GLY A 211 2.81 -15.33 -12.22
CA GLY A 211 3.87 -14.90 -13.11
C GLY A 211 3.39 -14.60 -14.54
N ASP A 212 2.11 -14.31 -14.71
CA ASP A 212 1.51 -14.02 -16.02
C ASP A 212 1.65 -12.54 -16.36
N VAL A 213 2.80 -12.16 -16.92
CA VAL A 213 3.09 -10.77 -17.28
C VAL A 213 2.17 -10.25 -18.39
N GLY A 214 1.72 -11.14 -19.28
CA GLY A 214 0.82 -10.78 -20.38
C GLY A 214 -0.55 -10.35 -19.85
N GLU A 215 -1.14 -11.12 -18.94
CA GLU A 215 -2.43 -10.76 -18.33
C GLU A 215 -2.34 -9.45 -17.51
N ILE A 216 -1.19 -9.17 -16.88
CA ILE A 216 -0.96 -7.87 -16.21
C ILE A 216 -0.95 -6.74 -17.22
N GLU A 217 -0.21 -6.89 -18.32
CA GLU A 217 -0.09 -5.86 -19.37
C GLU A 217 -1.46 -5.56 -20.00
N ASP A 218 -2.20 -6.59 -20.38
CA ASP A 218 -3.54 -6.45 -20.97
C ASP A 218 -4.49 -5.70 -20.02
N ALA A 219 -4.47 -6.06 -18.73
CA ALA A 219 -5.29 -5.40 -17.72
C ALA A 219 -4.90 -3.93 -17.52
N VAL A 220 -3.60 -3.61 -17.47
CA VAL A 220 -3.10 -2.23 -17.32
C VAL A 220 -3.48 -1.39 -18.54
N CYS A 221 -3.23 -1.88 -19.75
CA CYS A 221 -3.55 -1.17 -21.00
C CYS A 221 -5.06 -0.97 -21.20
N ALA A 222 -5.88 -1.95 -20.83
CA ALA A 222 -7.33 -1.80 -20.85
C ALA A 222 -7.78 -0.70 -19.89
N PHE A 223 -7.24 -0.70 -18.66
CA PHE A 223 -7.64 0.24 -17.62
C PHE A 223 -7.19 1.69 -17.90
N GLU A 224 -6.00 1.90 -18.47
CA GLU A 224 -5.46 3.22 -18.83
C GLU A 224 -6.46 4.05 -19.66
N ARG A 225 -7.13 3.41 -20.62
CA ARG A 225 -8.12 4.07 -21.50
C ARG A 225 -9.40 4.49 -20.78
N SER A 226 -9.65 3.94 -19.60
CA SER A 226 -10.88 4.17 -18.85
C SER A 226 -10.71 5.06 -17.61
N ALA A 227 -9.50 5.13 -17.04
CA ALA A 227 -9.21 5.88 -15.83
C ALA A 227 -9.46 7.38 -16.01
N TRP A 228 -10.38 7.95 -15.23
CA TRP A 228 -10.80 9.35 -15.41
C TRP A 228 -10.86 10.18 -14.13
N ASP A 229 -11.02 9.54 -12.97
CA ASP A 229 -10.99 10.20 -11.67
C ASP A 229 -9.63 10.00 -10.96
N PRO A 230 -9.32 10.81 -9.93
CA PRO A 230 -8.02 10.73 -9.23
C PRO A 230 -7.72 9.37 -8.60
N VAL A 231 -8.76 8.66 -8.12
CA VAL A 231 -8.61 7.34 -7.51
C VAL A 231 -8.21 6.32 -8.57
N GLN A 232 -8.91 6.31 -9.70
CA GLN A 232 -8.57 5.40 -10.81
C GLN A 232 -7.18 5.68 -11.37
N GLN A 233 -6.76 6.94 -11.48
CA GLN A 233 -5.39 7.30 -11.89
C GLN A 233 -4.34 6.78 -10.91
N THR A 234 -4.63 6.83 -9.61
CA THR A 234 -3.75 6.27 -8.57
C THR A 234 -3.65 4.75 -8.69
N ILE A 235 -4.78 4.07 -8.89
CA ILE A 235 -4.82 2.60 -9.08
C ILE A 235 -4.07 2.20 -10.35
N HIS A 236 -4.21 2.96 -11.44
CA HIS A 236 -3.48 2.73 -12.67
C HIS A 236 -1.96 2.82 -12.44
N THR A 237 -1.52 3.85 -11.70
CA THR A 237 -0.11 4.01 -11.31
C THR A 237 0.38 2.81 -10.49
N LEU A 238 -0.39 2.35 -9.52
CA LEU A 238 -0.07 1.16 -8.73
C LEU A 238 0.07 -0.09 -9.61
N CYS A 239 -0.87 -0.31 -10.52
CA CYS A 239 -0.82 -1.45 -11.44
C CYS A 239 0.39 -1.39 -12.39
N ARG A 240 0.80 -0.19 -12.83
CA ARG A 240 2.03 0.01 -13.62
C ARG A 240 3.28 -0.31 -12.81
N CYS A 241 3.36 0.10 -11.54
CA CYS A 241 4.48 -0.27 -10.66
C CYS A 241 4.60 -1.80 -10.56
N HIS A 242 3.48 -2.50 -10.43
CA HIS A 242 3.43 -3.96 -10.43
C HIS A 242 3.86 -4.58 -11.76
N LEU A 243 3.41 -4.05 -12.90
CA LEU A 243 3.85 -4.48 -14.23
C LEU A 243 5.36 -4.33 -14.43
N TYR A 244 5.92 -3.15 -14.09
CA TYR A 244 7.36 -2.91 -14.20
C TYR A 244 8.15 -3.83 -13.27
N GLY A 245 7.66 -4.07 -12.05
CA GLY A 245 8.24 -5.05 -11.14
C GLY A 245 8.24 -6.47 -11.72
N ALA A 246 7.13 -6.89 -12.35
CA ALA A 246 7.02 -8.20 -12.99
C ALA A 246 7.97 -8.37 -14.19
N ARG A 247 8.30 -7.28 -14.89
CA ARG A 247 9.29 -7.24 -15.98
C ARG A 247 10.75 -7.10 -15.49
N GLY A 248 10.97 -6.87 -14.21
CA GLY A 248 12.29 -6.55 -13.66
C GLY A 248 12.78 -5.12 -13.96
N GLU A 249 11.90 -4.24 -14.42
CA GLU A 249 12.17 -2.81 -14.68
C GLU A 249 12.10 -1.99 -13.38
N TYR A 250 12.90 -2.38 -12.37
CA TYR A 250 12.77 -1.86 -11.01
C TYR A 250 13.01 -0.35 -10.87
N GLU A 251 13.96 0.24 -11.61
CA GLU A 251 14.19 1.70 -11.64
C GLU A 251 12.94 2.46 -12.14
N ARG A 252 12.25 1.86 -13.12
CA ARG A 252 11.03 2.40 -13.69
C ARG A 252 9.86 2.28 -12.71
N ALA A 253 9.81 1.20 -11.94
CA ALA A 253 8.85 1.05 -10.84
C ALA A 253 9.07 2.10 -9.74
N VAL A 254 10.33 2.34 -9.32
CA VAL A 254 10.68 3.34 -8.31
C VAL A 254 10.30 4.74 -8.76
N SER A 255 10.75 5.16 -9.96
CA SER A 255 10.43 6.49 -10.50
C SER A 255 8.93 6.71 -10.70
N THR A 256 8.19 5.68 -11.14
CA THR A 256 6.73 5.75 -11.29
C THR A 256 6.04 5.96 -9.94
N ALA A 257 6.42 5.22 -8.91
CA ALA A 257 5.87 5.39 -7.56
C ALA A 257 6.18 6.79 -7.00
N GLN A 258 7.45 7.23 -7.11
CA GLN A 258 7.88 8.55 -6.65
C GLN A 258 7.15 9.69 -7.36
N SER A 259 6.85 9.55 -8.65
CA SER A 259 6.15 10.57 -9.43
C SER A 259 4.74 10.86 -8.89
N LEU A 260 4.05 9.85 -8.36
CA LEU A 260 2.74 10.04 -7.73
C LEU A 260 2.89 10.55 -6.30
N VAL A 261 3.78 9.95 -5.49
CA VAL A 261 3.97 10.32 -4.08
C VAL A 261 4.40 11.78 -3.91
N HIS A 262 5.29 12.28 -4.77
CA HIS A 262 5.80 13.64 -4.71
C HIS A 262 5.11 14.60 -5.69
N GLY A 263 4.23 14.09 -6.56
CA GLY A 263 3.51 14.88 -7.54
C GLY A 263 2.21 15.47 -7.01
N ALA A 264 1.61 16.39 -7.77
CA ALA A 264 0.32 17.00 -7.40
C ALA A 264 -0.81 15.97 -7.19
N ALA A 265 -0.79 14.87 -7.95
CA ALA A 265 -1.73 13.76 -7.80
C ALA A 265 -1.66 13.07 -6.43
N GLY A 266 -0.50 13.11 -5.76
CA GLY A 266 -0.34 12.54 -4.42
C GLY A 266 -1.21 13.20 -3.35
N SER A 267 -1.56 14.48 -3.51
CA SER A 267 -2.42 15.23 -2.57
C SER A 267 -3.87 14.76 -2.52
N VAL A 268 -4.32 14.06 -3.56
CA VAL A 268 -5.70 13.55 -3.72
C VAL A 268 -5.73 12.02 -3.82
N ALA A 269 -4.58 11.37 -3.65
CA ALA A 269 -4.47 9.93 -3.66
C ALA A 269 -4.94 9.36 -2.32
N PRO A 270 -5.75 8.29 -2.31
CA PRO A 270 -6.12 7.62 -1.07
C PRO A 270 -4.87 7.15 -0.31
N SER A 271 -4.80 7.47 0.98
CA SER A 271 -3.68 7.14 1.88
C SER A 271 -3.30 5.66 1.79
N PHE A 272 -4.29 4.80 1.76
CA PHE A 272 -4.14 3.36 1.59
C PHE A 272 -3.40 2.95 0.31
N LEU A 273 -3.72 3.58 -0.83
CA LEU A 273 -3.05 3.29 -2.10
C LEU A 273 -1.62 3.85 -2.13
N VAL A 274 -1.39 4.97 -1.42
CA VAL A 274 -0.03 5.50 -1.22
C VAL A 274 0.83 4.50 -0.46
N ASP A 275 0.32 3.86 0.59
CA ASP A 275 1.05 2.81 1.32
C ASP A 275 1.40 1.62 0.40
N HIS A 276 0.49 1.21 -0.48
CA HIS A 276 0.76 0.19 -1.49
C HIS A 276 1.84 0.61 -2.49
N LEU A 277 1.87 1.87 -2.92
CA LEU A 277 2.91 2.40 -3.80
C LEU A 277 4.26 2.48 -3.09
N VAL A 278 4.29 2.91 -1.83
CA VAL A 278 5.50 2.89 -0.98
C VAL A 278 6.02 1.46 -0.85
N ALA A 279 5.14 0.48 -0.67
CA ALA A 279 5.53 -0.93 -0.62
C ALA A 279 6.09 -1.44 -1.94
N ALA A 280 5.46 -1.10 -3.07
CA ALA A 280 5.95 -1.45 -4.40
C ALA A 280 7.33 -0.82 -4.67
N GLN A 281 7.53 0.44 -4.30
CA GLN A 281 8.82 1.13 -4.37
C GLN A 281 9.87 0.43 -3.50
N ALA A 282 9.54 0.13 -2.24
CA ALA A 282 10.45 -0.56 -1.33
C ALA A 282 10.86 -1.94 -1.85
N LEU A 283 9.93 -2.72 -2.40
CA LEU A 283 10.24 -4.01 -3.01
C LEU A 283 11.17 -3.86 -4.23
N ALA A 284 10.96 -2.83 -5.06
CA ALA A 284 11.84 -2.54 -6.19
C ALA A 284 13.26 -2.13 -5.72
N LEU A 285 13.37 -1.28 -4.70
CA LEU A 285 14.67 -0.91 -4.09
C LEU A 285 15.40 -2.12 -3.50
N LEU A 286 14.68 -3.02 -2.83
CA LEU A 286 15.24 -4.28 -2.33
C LEU A 286 15.77 -5.16 -3.47
N GLN A 287 15.12 -5.16 -4.63
CA GLN A 287 15.61 -5.88 -5.81
C GLN A 287 16.79 -5.17 -6.49
N LEU A 288 16.89 -3.85 -6.35
CA LEU A 288 18.04 -3.07 -6.80
C LEU A 288 19.25 -3.17 -5.86
N GLY A 289 19.11 -3.82 -4.70
CA GLY A 289 20.17 -3.94 -3.71
C GLY A 289 20.38 -2.66 -2.89
N ASP A 290 19.33 -1.86 -2.71
CA ASP A 290 19.34 -0.63 -1.91
C ASP A 290 18.43 -0.73 -0.67
N PRO A 291 18.81 -1.55 0.34
CA PRO A 291 18.05 -1.68 1.58
C PRO A 291 18.13 -0.43 2.48
N ALA A 292 19.12 0.45 2.30
CA ALA A 292 19.26 1.66 3.10
C ALA A 292 18.16 2.67 2.77
N SER A 293 17.91 2.91 1.48
CA SER A 293 16.78 3.73 1.04
C SER A 293 15.44 3.17 1.49
N VAL A 294 15.29 1.84 1.57
CA VAL A 294 14.07 1.21 2.10
C VAL A 294 13.84 1.59 3.56
N LEU A 295 14.87 1.53 4.40
CA LEU A 295 14.78 1.93 5.80
C LEU A 295 14.49 3.44 5.95
N SER A 296 15.00 4.27 5.05
CA SER A 296 14.67 5.70 5.01
C SER A 296 13.21 5.96 4.61
N VAL A 297 12.72 5.27 3.57
CA VAL A 297 11.33 5.40 3.06
C VAL A 297 10.31 4.89 4.07
N VAL A 298 10.59 3.76 4.73
CA VAL A 298 9.75 3.22 5.80
C VAL A 298 9.81 4.14 7.04
N GLY A 299 11.00 4.67 7.35
CA GLY A 299 11.22 5.57 8.47
C GLY A 299 10.81 4.94 9.81
N GLU A 300 10.32 5.79 10.73
CA GLU A 300 9.76 5.36 12.02
C GLU A 300 8.27 4.99 11.95
N ARG A 301 7.70 4.87 10.75
CA ARG A 301 6.28 4.58 10.57
C ARG A 301 5.95 3.19 11.13
N ALA A 302 4.80 3.09 11.77
CA ALA A 302 4.23 1.83 12.21
C ALA A 302 3.06 1.45 11.31
N SER A 303 3.00 0.18 10.91
CA SER A 303 1.82 -0.30 10.21
C SER A 303 0.62 -0.28 11.17
N ALA A 304 -0.53 0.18 10.68
CA ALA A 304 -1.78 0.18 11.44
C ALA A 304 -2.24 -1.26 11.77
N PRO A 305 -3.18 -1.46 12.72
CA PRO A 305 -3.85 -2.76 12.88
C PRO A 305 -4.48 -3.23 11.55
N ASP A 306 -4.49 -4.54 11.30
CA ASP A 306 -5.04 -5.15 10.08
C ASP A 306 -4.45 -4.66 8.74
N HIS A 307 -3.23 -4.11 8.77
CA HIS A 307 -2.55 -3.59 7.58
C HIS A 307 -2.30 -4.67 6.50
N PRO A 308 -2.73 -4.48 5.25
CA PRO A 308 -2.35 -5.39 4.16
C PRO A 308 -0.92 -5.11 3.66
N VAL A 309 -0.41 -3.90 3.91
CA VAL A 309 0.99 -3.51 3.67
C VAL A 309 1.75 -3.54 4.98
N CYS A 310 2.69 -4.48 5.12
CA CYS A 310 3.50 -4.63 6.33
C CYS A 310 4.87 -3.96 6.16
N LEU A 311 5.00 -2.75 6.70
CA LEU A 311 6.25 -1.98 6.68
C LEU A 311 7.38 -2.70 7.44
N GLU A 312 7.03 -3.48 8.46
CA GLU A 312 7.96 -4.29 9.26
C GLU A 312 8.54 -5.44 8.44
N ALA A 313 7.75 -6.04 7.56
CA ALA A 313 8.24 -7.06 6.64
C ALA A 313 9.24 -6.44 5.65
N LEU A 314 8.97 -5.25 5.12
CA LEU A 314 9.90 -4.54 4.24
C LEU A 314 11.21 -4.19 4.95
N ALA A 315 11.12 -3.62 6.15
CA ALA A 315 12.28 -3.32 7.00
C ALA A 315 13.06 -4.59 7.38
N ALA A 316 12.38 -5.70 7.66
CA ALA A 316 13.02 -6.98 7.93
C ALA A 316 13.77 -7.52 6.71
N THR A 317 13.24 -7.38 5.48
CA THR A 317 14.00 -7.74 4.27
C THR A 317 15.24 -6.87 4.14
N ALA A 318 15.14 -5.56 4.36
CA ALA A 318 16.28 -4.66 4.33
C ALA A 318 17.36 -5.09 5.33
N HIS A 319 17.00 -5.32 6.60
CA HIS A 319 17.92 -5.83 7.62
C HIS A 319 18.53 -7.19 7.26
N LEU A 320 17.78 -8.08 6.62
CA LEU A 320 18.33 -9.35 6.13
C LEU A 320 19.36 -9.12 5.02
N GLN A 321 19.11 -8.27 4.03
CA GLN A 321 20.14 -7.94 3.02
C GLN A 321 21.40 -7.36 3.66
N LEU A 322 21.23 -6.54 4.70
CA LEU A 322 22.30 -5.94 5.50
C LEU A 322 23.00 -6.91 6.47
N THR A 323 22.64 -8.20 6.47
CA THR A 323 23.20 -9.22 7.37
C THR A 323 22.94 -8.95 8.86
N GLU A 324 21.79 -8.35 9.18
CA GLU A 324 21.36 -7.99 10.54
C GLU A 324 20.16 -8.83 11.02
N PRO A 325 20.25 -10.18 11.11
CA PRO A 325 19.10 -11.04 11.36
C PRO A 325 18.41 -10.76 12.71
N ARG A 326 19.15 -10.28 13.72
CA ARG A 326 18.54 -9.89 15.01
C ARG A 326 17.65 -8.65 14.89
N LYS A 327 17.99 -7.69 14.02
CA LYS A 327 17.13 -6.52 13.76
C LYS A 327 15.86 -6.95 13.01
N ALA A 328 15.99 -7.83 12.02
CA ALA A 328 14.85 -8.42 11.31
C ALA A 328 13.84 -9.12 12.26
N LEU A 329 14.33 -9.89 13.24
CA LEU A 329 13.46 -10.49 14.26
C LEU A 329 12.80 -9.45 15.17
N ARG A 330 13.53 -8.39 15.58
CA ARG A 330 13.00 -7.34 16.45
C ARG A 330 11.89 -6.53 15.77
N VAL A 331 12.09 -6.10 14.53
CA VAL A 331 11.08 -5.28 13.83
C VAL A 331 9.80 -6.07 13.56
N THR A 332 9.90 -7.41 13.41
CA THR A 332 8.75 -8.31 13.20
C THR A 332 8.17 -8.88 14.49
N ASP A 333 8.72 -8.56 15.66
CA ASP A 333 8.22 -9.07 16.96
C ASP A 333 6.76 -8.67 17.18
N ARG A 334 6.42 -7.43 16.81
CA ARG A 334 5.06 -6.92 16.93
C ARG A 334 4.06 -7.66 16.05
N CYS A 335 4.49 -8.16 14.89
CA CYS A 335 3.62 -8.87 13.95
C CYS A 335 3.20 -10.24 14.45
N VAL A 336 4.08 -10.95 15.18
CA VAL A 336 3.85 -12.34 15.59
C VAL A 336 3.41 -12.48 17.05
N HIS A 337 3.92 -11.64 17.94
CA HIS A 337 3.72 -11.82 19.39
C HIS A 337 2.83 -10.75 20.04
N ARG A 338 2.68 -9.57 19.42
CA ARG A 338 2.04 -8.41 20.08
C ARG A 338 0.84 -7.85 19.33
N ASN A 339 0.43 -8.47 18.23
CA ASN A 339 -0.70 -7.99 17.44
C ASN A 339 -1.76 -9.10 17.26
N PRO A 340 -2.94 -8.98 17.90
CA PRO A 340 -4.05 -9.92 17.68
C PRO A 340 -4.72 -9.73 16.31
N HIS A 341 -4.43 -8.64 15.59
CA HIS A 341 -5.10 -8.22 14.36
C HIS A 341 -4.09 -7.87 13.26
N HIS A 342 -3.63 -8.90 12.54
CA HIS A 342 -2.74 -8.78 11.38
C HIS A 342 -3.47 -9.22 10.11
N SER A 343 -3.22 -8.55 8.98
CA SER A 343 -3.76 -8.99 7.71
C SER A 343 -3.13 -10.33 7.28
N PRO A 344 -3.93 -11.29 6.78
CA PRO A 344 -3.39 -12.53 6.21
C PRO A 344 -2.45 -12.29 5.03
N ALA A 345 -2.64 -11.19 4.28
CA ALA A 345 -1.83 -10.82 3.10
C ALA A 345 -0.32 -10.78 3.37
N SER A 346 0.08 -10.36 4.58
CA SER A 346 1.46 -10.04 4.91
C SER A 346 2.06 -10.99 5.96
N LEU A 347 1.25 -11.70 6.73
CA LEU A 347 1.71 -12.55 7.84
C LEU A 347 2.58 -13.73 7.37
N ALA A 348 2.21 -14.41 6.28
CA ALA A 348 3.05 -15.46 5.70
C ALA A 348 4.44 -14.90 5.31
N SER A 349 4.46 -13.71 4.72
CA SER A 349 5.66 -12.98 4.33
C SER A 349 6.56 -12.64 5.53
N VAL A 350 5.98 -12.29 6.67
CA VAL A 350 6.68 -12.05 7.94
C VAL A 350 7.36 -13.34 8.42
N HIS A 351 6.63 -14.45 8.46
CA HIS A 351 7.16 -15.74 8.91
C HIS A 351 8.33 -16.23 8.03
N VAL A 352 8.27 -16.06 6.70
CA VAL A 352 9.42 -16.40 5.83
C VAL A 352 10.68 -15.62 6.22
N ARG A 353 10.57 -14.31 6.49
CA ARG A 353 11.72 -13.47 6.88
C ARG A 353 12.28 -13.88 8.23
N ARG A 354 11.42 -14.22 9.19
CA ARG A 354 11.83 -14.74 10.49
C ARG A 354 12.54 -16.09 10.35
N ALA A 355 12.04 -16.97 9.49
CA ALA A 355 12.69 -18.24 9.18
C ALA A 355 14.12 -18.06 8.66
N VAL A 356 14.32 -17.14 7.70
CA VAL A 356 15.66 -16.79 7.19
C VAL A 356 16.53 -16.22 8.31
N ALA A 357 16.00 -15.30 9.13
CA ALA A 357 16.73 -14.71 10.24
C ALA A 357 17.22 -15.76 11.26
N TYR A 358 16.35 -16.69 11.66
CA TYR A 358 16.70 -17.80 12.54
C TYR A 358 17.72 -18.75 11.90
N GLY A 359 17.59 -19.02 10.60
CA GLY A 359 18.56 -19.82 9.83
C GLY A 359 19.97 -19.22 9.87
N ARG A 360 20.08 -17.91 9.67
CA ARG A 360 21.35 -17.16 9.78
C ARG A 360 21.93 -17.15 11.20
N LEU A 361 21.07 -17.19 12.21
CA LEU A 361 21.44 -17.33 13.62
C LEU A 361 21.72 -18.78 14.04
N ARG A 362 21.68 -19.75 13.11
CA ARG A 362 21.87 -21.20 13.35
C ARG A 362 20.83 -21.80 14.31
N GLN A 363 19.65 -21.18 14.41
CA GLN A 363 18.52 -21.69 15.20
C GLN A 363 17.58 -22.50 14.30
N THR A 364 18.04 -23.68 13.87
CA THR A 364 17.38 -24.48 12.82
C THR A 364 15.94 -24.86 13.15
N GLU A 365 15.64 -25.24 14.38
CA GLU A 365 14.28 -25.62 14.79
C GLU A 365 13.28 -24.46 14.65
N HIS A 366 13.68 -23.26 15.08
CA HIS A 366 12.88 -22.06 14.94
C HIS A 366 12.73 -21.65 13.48
N ALA A 367 13.81 -21.77 12.70
CA ALA A 367 13.77 -21.47 11.27
C ALA A 367 12.77 -22.35 10.52
N ASP A 368 12.78 -23.65 10.82
CA ASP A 368 11.87 -24.60 10.18
C ASP A 368 10.42 -24.42 10.65
N ALA A 369 10.19 -24.15 11.94
CA ALA A 369 8.85 -23.88 12.46
C ALA A 369 8.23 -22.62 11.85
N GLU A 370 9.00 -21.54 11.73
CA GLU A 370 8.55 -20.30 11.05
C GLU A 370 8.28 -20.55 9.57
N PHE A 371 9.14 -21.29 8.88
CA PHE A 371 8.96 -21.58 7.46
C PHE A 371 7.74 -22.46 7.20
N SER A 372 7.56 -23.52 7.99
CA SER A 372 6.37 -24.39 7.92
C SER A 372 5.09 -23.58 8.12
N ARG A 373 5.00 -22.77 9.18
CA ARG A 373 3.88 -21.84 9.42
C ARG A 373 3.61 -20.93 8.23
N ALA A 374 4.66 -20.31 7.68
CA ALA A 374 4.53 -19.43 6.52
C ALA A 374 3.91 -20.13 5.32
N THR A 375 4.40 -21.33 5.00
CA THR A 375 3.95 -22.08 3.82
C THR A 375 2.55 -22.64 3.99
N HIS A 376 2.17 -23.16 5.16
CA HIS A 376 0.80 -23.60 5.44
C HIS A 376 -0.18 -22.45 5.30
N LEU A 377 0.14 -21.29 5.91
CA LEU A 377 -0.69 -20.10 5.80
C LEU A 377 -0.82 -19.62 4.34
N ALA A 378 0.28 -19.61 3.57
CA ALA A 378 0.24 -19.22 2.16
C ALA A 378 -0.61 -20.16 1.30
N VAL A 379 -0.60 -21.47 1.59
CA VAL A 379 -1.44 -22.45 0.89
C VAL A 379 -2.92 -22.24 1.22
N GLU A 380 -3.26 -22.13 2.50
CA GLU A 380 -4.64 -21.91 2.96
C GLU A 380 -5.28 -20.67 2.32
N LEU A 381 -4.48 -19.60 2.19
CA LEU A 381 -4.93 -18.33 1.63
C LEU A 381 -4.92 -18.30 0.09
N GLY A 382 -4.39 -19.32 -0.59
CA GLY A 382 -4.11 -19.28 -2.03
C GLY A 382 -3.07 -18.22 -2.42
N ALA A 383 -2.22 -17.81 -1.46
CA ALA A 383 -1.28 -16.70 -1.55
C ALA A 383 0.18 -17.16 -1.73
N VAL A 384 0.40 -18.37 -2.26
CA VAL A 384 1.74 -18.89 -2.55
C VAL A 384 2.42 -17.99 -3.57
N SER A 385 3.41 -17.21 -3.12
CA SER A 385 4.18 -16.31 -3.97
C SER A 385 5.67 -16.33 -3.64
N PRO A 386 6.54 -15.94 -4.59
CA PRO A 386 7.97 -15.79 -4.32
C PRO A 386 8.23 -14.66 -3.32
N ALA A 387 9.10 -14.90 -2.33
CA ALA A 387 9.50 -13.87 -1.38
C ALA A 387 10.56 -12.94 -1.99
N LEU A 388 10.11 -11.82 -2.57
CA LEU A 388 10.97 -10.80 -3.16
C LEU A 388 11.98 -10.23 -2.15
N GLY A 389 13.19 -9.93 -2.63
CA GLY A 389 14.29 -9.36 -1.85
C GLY A 389 15.05 -10.35 -0.95
N LEU A 390 14.63 -11.62 -0.86
CA LEU A 390 15.32 -12.67 -0.12
C LEU A 390 16.24 -13.51 -1.01
N ASP A 391 17.25 -14.12 -0.40
CA ASP A 391 18.19 -15.02 -1.09
C ASP A 391 17.51 -16.34 -1.46
N LEU A 392 17.55 -16.69 -2.75
CA LEU A 392 16.90 -17.90 -3.27
C LEU A 392 17.58 -19.18 -2.76
N GLY A 393 18.87 -19.15 -2.46
CA GLY A 393 19.60 -20.29 -1.89
C GLY A 393 19.15 -20.60 -0.46
N GLU A 394 18.97 -19.57 0.37
CA GLU A 394 18.44 -19.71 1.74
C GLU A 394 17.01 -20.28 1.73
N LEU A 395 16.16 -19.79 0.82
CA LEU A 395 14.79 -20.30 0.65
C LEU A 395 14.79 -21.75 0.13
N ALA A 396 15.67 -22.09 -0.81
CA ALA A 396 15.81 -23.46 -1.31
C ALA A 396 16.24 -24.43 -0.20
N ALA A 397 17.16 -24.01 0.69
CA ALA A 397 17.58 -24.80 1.84
C ALA A 397 16.44 -25.01 2.85
N LEU A 398 15.64 -23.98 3.14
CA LEU A 398 14.43 -24.09 3.97
C LEU A 398 13.41 -25.06 3.36
N HIS A 399 13.15 -24.92 2.06
CA HIS A 399 12.23 -25.79 1.33
C HIS A 399 12.70 -27.25 1.30
N GLN A 400 14.01 -27.50 1.14
CA GLN A 400 14.55 -28.86 1.20
C GLN A 400 14.35 -29.50 2.58
N ARG A 401 14.49 -28.72 3.67
CA ARG A 401 14.21 -29.23 5.03
C ARG A 401 12.72 -29.47 5.24
N LEU A 402 11.85 -28.58 4.76
CA LEU A 402 10.39 -28.80 4.75
C LEU A 402 10.03 -30.11 4.03
N ARG A 403 10.59 -30.36 2.84
CA ARG A 403 10.38 -31.61 2.09
C ARG A 403 10.73 -32.88 2.87
N ARG A 404 11.73 -32.82 3.76
CA ARG A 404 12.14 -33.95 4.59
C ARG A 404 11.22 -34.16 5.79
N ARG A 405 10.73 -33.07 6.40
CA ARG A 405 9.89 -33.10 7.61
C ARG A 405 8.41 -33.33 7.28
N GLU A 406 7.95 -32.78 6.17
CA GLU A 406 6.54 -32.74 5.76
C GLU A 406 6.40 -33.11 4.26
N PRO A 407 6.67 -34.37 3.87
CA PRO A 407 6.81 -34.75 2.46
C PRO A 407 5.52 -34.65 1.65
N GLU A 408 4.36 -34.92 2.25
CA GLU A 408 3.07 -34.82 1.56
C GLU A 408 2.68 -33.37 1.30
N PHE A 409 2.76 -32.55 2.34
CA PHE A 409 2.51 -31.12 2.23
C PHE A 409 3.47 -30.46 1.23
N ALA A 410 4.75 -30.81 1.25
CA ALA A 410 5.71 -30.24 0.32
C ALA A 410 5.44 -30.62 -1.15
N ARG A 411 4.88 -31.81 -1.43
CA ARG A 411 4.40 -32.18 -2.77
C ARG A 411 3.22 -31.31 -3.20
N HIS A 412 2.28 -31.06 -2.29
CA HIS A 412 1.15 -30.17 -2.55
C HIS A 412 1.61 -28.72 -2.82
N LEU A 413 2.49 -28.17 -1.98
CA LEU A 413 3.09 -26.85 -2.18
C LEU A 413 3.82 -26.74 -3.53
N ALA A 414 4.56 -27.79 -3.93
CA ALA A 414 5.27 -27.81 -5.21
C ALA A 414 4.32 -27.76 -6.42
N ALA A 415 3.13 -28.39 -6.32
CA ALA A 415 2.11 -28.33 -7.38
C ALA A 415 1.47 -26.94 -7.52
N LEU A 416 1.50 -26.13 -6.46
CA LEU A 416 0.97 -24.76 -6.45
C LEU A 416 2.00 -23.72 -6.90
N LEU A 417 3.29 -24.04 -6.85
CA LEU A 417 4.34 -23.12 -7.28
C LEU A 417 4.37 -23.03 -8.81
N PRO A 418 4.28 -21.83 -9.40
CA PRO A 418 4.31 -21.68 -10.85
C PRO A 418 5.67 -22.13 -11.42
N ALA A 419 5.62 -23.01 -12.43
CA ALA A 419 6.79 -23.66 -13.02
C ALA A 419 7.75 -22.69 -13.75
N ASN A 420 7.23 -21.55 -14.25
CA ASN A 420 7.92 -20.68 -15.21
C ASN A 420 8.11 -19.23 -14.74
N VAL A 421 8.15 -18.95 -13.44
CA VAL A 421 8.48 -17.59 -12.99
C VAL A 421 9.99 -17.38 -13.18
N SER A 422 10.35 -16.72 -14.29
CA SER A 422 11.70 -16.18 -14.47
C SER A 422 11.91 -15.07 -13.44
N ARG A 423 12.81 -15.29 -12.48
CA ARG A 423 13.05 -14.38 -11.36
C ARG A 423 14.40 -13.71 -11.53
N THR A 424 14.40 -12.40 -11.51
CA THR A 424 15.63 -11.66 -11.24
C THR A 424 15.95 -11.81 -9.76
N ALA A 425 17.09 -12.44 -9.44
CA ALA A 425 17.64 -12.37 -8.10
C ALA A 425 17.89 -10.90 -7.75
N PRO A 426 17.77 -10.51 -6.46
CA PRO A 426 18.15 -9.18 -6.04
C PRO A 426 19.56 -8.88 -6.51
N LYS A 427 19.78 -7.68 -7.04
CA LYS A 427 21.13 -7.22 -7.34
C LYS A 427 21.95 -7.35 -6.05
N PRO A 428 23.17 -7.91 -6.11
CA PRO A 428 24.05 -7.90 -4.97
C PRO A 428 24.18 -6.47 -4.47
N LEU A 429 24.27 -6.31 -3.15
CA LEU A 429 24.66 -5.01 -2.61
C LEU A 429 25.95 -4.59 -3.30
N ALA A 430 26.02 -3.34 -3.76
CA ALA A 430 27.26 -2.77 -4.29
C ALA A 430 28.43 -2.94 -3.31
N PHE A 431 28.09 -3.01 -2.01
CA PHE A 431 29.00 -3.30 -0.92
C PHE A 431 28.32 -4.16 0.16
N ARG A 432 29.00 -5.18 0.68
CA ARG A 432 28.51 -5.94 1.85
C ARG A 432 28.91 -5.21 3.13
N PRO A 433 27.96 -4.62 3.88
CA PRO A 433 28.31 -3.96 5.14
C PRO A 433 28.95 -4.98 6.09
N PRO A 434 30.11 -4.68 6.68
CA PRO A 434 30.69 -5.57 7.67
C PRO A 434 29.78 -5.61 8.90
N ASN A 435 29.73 -6.75 9.57
CA ASN A 435 29.05 -6.89 10.85
C ASN A 435 29.79 -6.07 11.92
N LEU A 436 29.36 -4.83 12.12
CA LEU A 436 29.86 -3.94 13.15
C LEU A 436 29.21 -4.27 14.50
N THR A 437 30.02 -4.30 15.55
CA THR A 437 29.53 -4.29 16.92
C THR A 437 28.87 -2.95 17.24
N LYS A 438 28.05 -2.88 18.31
CA LYS A 438 27.44 -1.60 18.75
C LYS A 438 28.46 -0.47 18.90
N ARG A 439 29.65 -0.78 19.45
CA ARG A 439 30.73 0.19 19.62
C ARG A 439 31.37 0.62 18.31
N GLU A 440 31.58 -0.30 17.37
CA GLU A 440 32.11 0.03 16.05
C GLU A 440 31.10 0.83 15.21
N ALA A 441 29.81 0.52 15.30
CA ALA A 441 28.76 1.28 14.63
C ALA A 441 28.64 2.71 15.18
N LEU A 442 28.76 2.87 16.50
CA LEU A 442 28.84 4.19 17.13
C LEU A 442 30.10 4.93 16.68
N LEU A 443 31.27 4.30 16.71
CA LEU A 443 32.48 4.96 16.22
C LEU A 443 32.35 5.35 14.73
N ALA A 444 31.74 4.52 13.89
CA ALA A 444 31.48 4.82 12.49
C ALA A 444 30.60 6.07 12.29
N SER A 445 29.57 6.29 13.13
CA SER A 445 28.77 7.51 13.06
C SER A 445 29.57 8.76 13.43
N TRP A 446 30.48 8.65 14.41
CA TRP A 446 31.38 9.73 14.81
C TRP A 446 32.51 10.00 13.80
N LEU A 447 32.98 9.00 13.05
CA LEU A 447 34.02 9.24 12.03
C LEU A 447 33.54 10.14 10.87
N ARG A 448 32.22 10.21 10.64
CA ARG A 448 31.59 11.05 9.61
C ARG A 448 31.46 12.52 10.00
N THR A 449 31.62 12.86 11.27
CA THR A 449 31.67 14.25 11.70
C THR A 449 33.09 14.81 11.50
N GLU A 450 33.26 16.12 11.62
CA GLU A 450 34.57 16.79 11.52
C GLU A 450 35.46 16.56 12.76
N CYS A 451 35.05 15.69 13.68
CA CYS A 451 35.61 15.62 15.03
C CYS A 451 36.84 14.73 15.04
N THR A 452 37.90 15.16 15.74
CA THR A 452 39.13 14.38 15.81
C THR A 452 38.93 13.12 16.65
N LEU A 453 39.82 12.12 16.54
CA LEU A 453 39.74 10.93 17.40
C LEU A 453 39.82 11.28 18.90
N VAL A 454 40.40 12.44 19.25
CA VAL A 454 40.46 12.94 20.63
C VAL A 454 39.11 13.49 21.06
N ASP A 455 38.44 14.26 20.20
CA ASP A 455 37.10 14.80 20.48
C ASP A 455 36.07 13.68 20.60
N ILE A 456 36.17 12.67 19.73
CA ILE A 456 35.34 11.45 19.81
C ILE A 456 35.60 10.72 21.13
N ALA A 457 36.84 10.67 21.60
CA ALA A 457 37.17 10.04 22.88
C ALA A 457 36.57 10.81 24.07
N LYS A 458 36.63 12.15 24.05
CA LYS A 458 35.97 13.03 25.03
C LYS A 458 34.45 12.79 25.01
N ALA A 459 33.82 12.88 23.83
CA ALA A 459 32.37 12.71 23.68
C ALA A 459 31.89 11.34 24.14
N LEU A 460 32.64 10.26 23.87
CA LEU A 460 32.29 8.90 24.28
C LEU A 460 32.80 8.52 25.68
N HIS A 461 33.44 9.46 26.41
CA HIS A 461 33.96 9.28 27.77
C HIS A 461 34.92 8.08 27.89
N VAL A 462 35.82 7.94 26.92
CA VAL A 462 36.84 6.88 26.85
C VAL A 462 38.21 7.47 26.54
N SER A 463 39.28 6.69 26.71
CA SER A 463 40.63 7.16 26.37
C SER A 463 40.82 7.27 24.84
N PRO A 464 41.64 8.23 24.35
CA PRO A 464 42.00 8.32 22.93
C PRO A 464 42.62 7.03 22.36
N ASN A 465 43.32 6.27 23.20
CA ASN A 465 43.90 4.98 22.82
C ASN A 465 42.84 3.90 22.58
N THR A 466 41.74 3.93 23.33
CA THR A 466 40.58 3.07 23.09
C THR A 466 39.95 3.37 21.74
N ILE A 467 39.76 4.64 21.40
CA ILE A 467 39.23 5.06 20.10
C ILE A 467 40.17 4.67 18.96
N LYS A 468 41.49 4.91 19.09
CA LYS A 468 42.48 4.48 18.08
C LYS A 468 42.44 2.97 17.82
N THR A 469 42.30 2.17 18.88
CA THR A 469 42.22 0.71 18.77
C THR A 469 40.91 0.27 18.11
N GLN A 470 39.79 0.89 18.48
CA GLN A 470 38.49 0.62 17.85
C GLN A 470 38.48 1.07 16.38
N ALA A 471 39.08 2.21 16.04
CA ALA A 471 39.20 2.69 14.67
C ALA A 471 40.01 1.73 13.79
N ARG A 472 41.14 1.20 14.30
CA ARG A 472 41.89 0.15 13.60
C ARG A 472 41.08 -1.12 13.38
N SER A 473 40.32 -1.56 14.39
CA SER A 473 39.43 -2.73 14.24
C SER A 473 38.37 -2.47 13.17
N LEU A 474 37.79 -1.27 13.18
CA LEU A 474 36.79 -0.82 12.21
C LEU A 474 37.37 -0.76 10.80
N TYR A 475 38.52 -0.12 10.60
CA TYR A 475 39.18 -0.02 9.29
C TYR A 475 39.51 -1.40 8.72
N ARG A 476 40.07 -2.29 9.57
CA ARG A 476 40.33 -3.68 9.17
C ARG A 476 39.05 -4.43 8.80
N LYS A 477 37.93 -4.20 9.50
CA LYS A 477 36.64 -4.81 9.16
C LYS A 477 36.02 -4.26 7.88
N LEU A 478 36.22 -2.97 7.61
CA LEU A 478 35.77 -2.31 6.39
C LEU A 478 36.68 -2.61 5.19
N GLY A 479 37.90 -3.13 5.43
CA GLY A 479 38.88 -3.37 4.38
C GLY A 479 39.56 -2.11 3.86
N VAL A 480 39.58 -1.04 4.65
CA VAL A 480 40.12 0.29 4.30
C VAL A 480 41.37 0.63 5.12
N GLY A 481 42.20 1.53 4.62
CA GLY A 481 43.44 1.98 5.24
C GLY A 481 43.34 3.33 5.96
N SER A 482 42.35 4.17 5.62
CA SER A 482 42.26 5.55 6.12
C SER A 482 40.87 5.92 6.66
N ARG A 483 40.81 7.08 7.35
CA ARG A 483 39.54 7.67 7.79
C ARG A 483 38.69 8.09 6.60
N GLU A 484 39.28 8.72 5.59
CA GLU A 484 38.56 9.18 4.39
C GLU A 484 37.98 8.00 3.63
N GLU A 485 38.77 6.95 3.39
CA GLU A 485 38.28 5.72 2.75
C GLU A 485 37.15 5.08 3.56
N ALA A 486 37.26 5.09 4.91
CA ALA A 486 36.17 4.66 5.76
C ALA A 486 34.93 5.54 5.58
N VAL A 487 35.06 6.87 5.64
CA VAL A 487 33.94 7.81 5.52
C VAL A 487 33.28 7.74 4.15
N ASP A 488 34.04 7.59 3.07
CA ASP A 488 33.52 7.47 1.70
C ASP A 488 32.72 6.18 1.54
N LEU A 489 33.30 5.06 1.95
CA LEU A 489 32.66 3.74 1.92
C LEU A 489 31.43 3.70 2.84
N LEU A 490 31.50 4.39 3.98
CA LEU A 490 30.36 4.53 4.87
C LEU A 490 29.28 5.39 4.18
N THR A 491 29.62 6.57 3.66
CA THR A 491 28.65 7.49 3.04
C THR A 491 27.94 6.87 1.83
N GLN A 492 28.65 6.10 1.00
CA GLN A 492 28.07 5.38 -0.14
C GLN A 492 26.98 4.37 0.25
N THR A 493 26.98 3.88 1.49
CA THR A 493 26.11 2.78 1.91
C THR A 493 24.93 3.24 2.78
N GLY A 494 24.92 4.49 3.27
CA GLY A 494 23.78 5.09 3.98
C GLY A 494 23.45 4.46 5.35
N LEU A 495 24.30 3.61 5.91
CA LEU A 495 24.01 2.73 7.06
C LEU A 495 24.60 3.21 8.40
N TYR A 496 24.19 4.38 8.89
CA TYR A 496 24.61 4.84 10.23
C TYR A 496 23.44 5.40 11.01
N PRO A 497 23.35 5.11 12.32
CA PRO A 497 22.60 5.99 13.20
C PRO A 497 23.23 7.39 13.16
N ALA A 498 22.42 8.43 13.32
CA ALA A 498 22.93 9.77 13.59
C ALA A 498 23.80 9.71 14.87
N PRO A 499 24.91 10.47 14.95
CA PRO A 499 25.71 10.51 16.17
C PRO A 499 24.83 11.00 17.33
N GLU A 500 24.69 10.16 18.37
CA GLU A 500 24.09 10.59 19.64
C GLU A 500 25.13 11.42 20.41
N GLY A 501 25.10 12.74 20.21
CA GLY A 501 25.96 13.71 20.90
C GLY A 501 26.39 14.88 20.02
N VAL A 502 26.76 15.99 20.65
CA VAL A 502 27.31 17.17 19.96
C VAL A 502 28.83 17.09 20.04
N CYS A 503 29.52 17.32 18.92
CA CYS A 503 30.95 17.55 18.97
C CYS A 503 31.22 18.94 19.51
N GLU A 504 31.72 19.02 20.74
CA GLU A 504 32.37 20.23 21.24
C GLU A 504 33.81 20.23 20.69
N GLY A 505 33.98 20.77 19.48
CA GLY A 505 35.29 21.10 18.96
C GLY A 505 35.80 22.35 19.66
N GLU A 506 36.91 22.25 20.39
CA GLU A 506 37.72 23.43 20.71
C GLU A 506 38.39 23.86 19.40
N GLY A 507 37.96 25.02 18.87
CA GLY A 507 38.55 25.65 17.69
C GLY A 507 40.00 26.08 17.89
#